data_AF-A0A2P8WFH3-F1
#
_entry.id   AF-A0A2P8WFH3-F1
#
_cell.length_a   1.000
_cell.length_b   1.000
_cell.length_c   1.000
_cell.angle_alpha   90.00
_cell.angle_beta   90.00
_cell.angle_gamma   90.00
#
_symmetry.space_group_name_H-M   'P 1'
#
loop_
_entity.id
_entity.type
_entity.pdbx_description
1 polymer ?
#
loop_
_entity_poly.entity_id
_entity_poly.type
_entity_poly.pdbx_seq_one_letter_code
_entity_poly.pdbx_strand_id
1 'polypeptide(L)'
;MSAIAAPSLTSALVNRILAVKPLWNLAKGRARAMMIKRAETIGVPWRETVRQLERRDAGAVGNSLSPAWAAELAAVQNPDLVYPNYYTTSFHAYDEGNLGWLPAMEVEVAAKAVHARLWPDAGAQGDAMLRQSYHDVLKAELSETPRAIVDLGCGVGMSTETLQALYP
;
A
#
# COMPACT_ATOMS: atom_id res chain seq x y z
N MET A 1 -27.51 16.24 -11.86
CA MET A 1 -27.02 16.19 -10.46
C MET A 1 -27.80 15.10 -9.74
N SER A 2 -27.21 13.93 -9.51
CA SER A 2 -27.87 12.87 -8.75
C SER A 2 -27.80 13.18 -7.26
N ALA A 3 -28.96 13.21 -6.60
CA ALA A 3 -29.04 13.35 -5.16
C ALA A 3 -28.37 12.14 -4.47
N ILE A 4 -27.42 12.42 -3.56
CA ILE A 4 -26.83 11.39 -2.71
C ILE A 4 -27.95 10.88 -1.79
N ALA A 5 -28.30 9.60 -1.91
CA ALA A 5 -29.31 8.98 -1.07
C ALA A 5 -28.94 9.13 0.41
N ALA A 6 -29.91 9.50 1.26
CA ALA A 6 -29.69 9.60 2.69
C ALA A 6 -29.22 8.24 3.25
N PRO A 7 -28.23 8.22 4.18
CA PRO A 7 -27.72 6.98 4.72
C PRO A 7 -28.85 6.20 5.40
N SER A 8 -28.94 4.89 5.12
CA SER A 8 -29.95 4.02 5.72
C SER A 8 -29.76 3.93 7.24
N LEU A 9 -30.83 3.54 7.96
CA LEU A 9 -30.77 3.28 9.41
C LEU A 9 -29.66 2.29 9.80
N THR A 10 -29.40 1.30 8.94
CA THR A 10 -28.29 0.35 9.10
C THR A 10 -26.93 1.02 8.92
N SER A 11 -26.75 1.89 7.92
CA SER A 11 -25.51 2.66 7.76
C SER A 11 -25.27 3.62 8.94
N ALA A 12 -26.32 4.27 9.46
CA ALA A 12 -26.22 5.14 10.63
C ALA A 12 -25.83 4.37 11.90
N LEU A 13 -26.39 3.16 12.10
CA LEU A 13 -26.04 2.28 13.22
C LEU A 13 -24.59 1.79 13.11
N VAL A 14 -24.17 1.35 11.93
CA VAL A 14 -22.77 0.95 11.67
C VAL A 14 -21.83 2.11 11.97
N ASN A 15 -22.12 3.33 11.49
CA ASN A 15 -21.29 4.50 11.76
C ASN A 15 -21.18 4.82 13.26
N ARG A 16 -22.25 4.64 14.04
CA ARG A 16 -22.22 4.82 15.50
C ARG A 16 -21.38 3.76 16.21
N ILE A 17 -21.45 2.50 15.78
CA ILE A 17 -20.62 1.42 16.32
C ILE A 17 -19.14 1.65 15.98
N LEU A 18 -18.85 2.08 14.74
CA LEU A 18 -17.50 2.40 14.28
C LEU A 18 -16.94 3.69 14.92
N ALA A 19 -17.79 4.60 15.42
CA ALA A 19 -17.34 5.78 16.15
C ALA A 19 -16.68 5.44 17.50
N VAL A 20 -16.88 4.22 18.01
CA VAL A 20 -16.24 3.75 19.25
C VAL A 20 -14.80 3.31 18.92
N LYS A 21 -13.83 4.20 19.16
CA LYS A 21 -12.40 3.97 18.81
C LYS A 21 -11.86 2.58 19.20
N PRO A 22 -12.10 2.04 20.41
CA PRO A 22 -11.63 0.69 20.75
C PRO A 22 -12.23 -0.42 19.87
N LEU A 23 -13.53 -0.36 19.57
CA LEU A 23 -14.21 -1.34 18.72
C LEU A 23 -13.71 -1.23 17.28
N TRP A 24 -13.53 0.00 16.79
CA TRP A 24 -12.95 0.26 15.48
C TRP A 24 -11.53 -0.28 15.35
N ASN A 25 -10.67 -0.04 16.34
CA ASN A 25 -9.29 -0.55 16.33
C ASN A 25 -9.24 -2.08 16.36
N LEU A 26 -10.12 -2.72 17.15
CA LEU A 26 -10.25 -4.17 17.14
C LEU A 26 -10.71 -4.70 15.77
N ALA A 27 -11.70 -4.06 15.16
CA ALA A 27 -12.21 -4.43 13.85
C ALA A 27 -11.14 -4.29 12.75
N LYS A 28 -10.42 -3.16 12.71
CA LYS A 28 -9.29 -2.93 11.79
C LYS A 28 -8.21 -4.00 11.96
N GLY A 29 -7.81 -4.29 13.21
CA GLY A 29 -6.80 -5.30 13.51
C GLY A 29 -7.20 -6.69 13.03
N ARG A 30 -8.47 -7.08 13.23
CA ARG A 30 -9.02 -8.35 12.72
C ARG A 30 -9.07 -8.38 11.19
N ALA A 31 -9.51 -7.31 10.55
CA ALA A 31 -9.56 -7.22 9.10
C ALA A 31 -8.16 -7.36 8.47
N ARG A 32 -7.17 -6.66 9.02
CA ARG A 32 -5.77 -6.78 8.60
C ARG A 32 -5.24 -8.20 8.82
N ALA A 33 -5.48 -8.81 9.97
CA ALA A 33 -5.04 -10.18 10.25
C ALA A 33 -5.63 -11.21 9.26
N MET A 34 -6.91 -11.06 8.90
CA MET A 34 -7.55 -11.90 7.88
C MET A 34 -6.93 -11.69 6.49
N MET A 35 -6.66 -10.44 6.12
CA MET A 35 -6.00 -10.10 4.86
C MET A 35 -4.61 -10.73 4.77
N ILE A 36 -3.80 -10.64 5.83
CA ILE A 36 -2.47 -11.26 5.93
C ILE A 36 -2.58 -12.78 5.76
N LYS A 37 -3.47 -13.44 6.52
CA LYS A 37 -3.65 -14.90 6.43
C LYS A 37 -4.05 -15.33 5.02
N ARG A 38 -4.96 -14.59 4.38
CA ARG A 38 -5.40 -14.86 3.02
C ARG A 38 -4.27 -14.66 2.01
N ALA A 39 -3.49 -13.60 2.14
CA ALA A 39 -2.33 -13.33 1.28
C ALA A 39 -1.36 -14.52 1.27
N GLU A 40 -1.06 -15.07 2.45
CA GLU A 40 -0.16 -16.22 2.57
C GLU A 40 -0.75 -17.49 1.92
N THR A 41 -2.07 -17.70 2.00
CA THR A 41 -2.71 -18.86 1.33
C THR A 41 -2.66 -18.81 -0.19
N ILE A 42 -2.48 -17.63 -0.78
CA ILE A 42 -2.40 -17.43 -2.24
C ILE A 42 -0.94 -17.23 -2.71
N GLY A 43 0.04 -17.52 -1.85
CA GLY A 43 1.46 -17.46 -2.18
C GLY A 43 2.12 -16.09 -2.03
N VAL A 44 1.47 -15.12 -1.38
CA VAL A 44 2.09 -13.82 -1.05
C VAL A 44 2.68 -13.89 0.37
N PRO A 45 4.02 -13.90 0.55
CA PRO A 45 4.66 -14.19 1.84
C PRO A 45 4.68 -12.99 2.79
N TRP A 46 3.51 -12.44 3.11
CA TRP A 46 3.33 -11.16 3.78
C TRP A 46 4.23 -10.98 5.01
N ARG A 47 4.09 -11.84 6.02
CA ARG A 47 4.84 -11.66 7.27
C ARG A 47 6.33 -11.83 7.10
N GLU A 48 6.76 -12.67 6.15
CA GLU A 48 8.18 -12.88 5.90
C GLU A 48 8.80 -11.67 5.19
N THR A 49 8.14 -11.11 4.18
CA THR A 49 8.58 -9.87 3.53
C THR A 49 8.69 -8.72 4.51
N VAL A 50 7.66 -8.50 5.35
CA VAL A 50 7.70 -7.43 6.37
C VAL A 50 8.83 -7.65 7.35
N ARG A 51 9.03 -8.89 7.83
CA ARG A 51 10.17 -9.22 8.72
C ARG A 51 11.51 -8.96 8.07
N GLN A 52 11.67 -9.26 6.78
CA GLN A 52 12.93 -9.00 6.07
C GLN A 52 13.21 -7.51 5.97
N LEU A 53 12.19 -6.70 5.68
CA LEU A 53 12.31 -5.25 5.65
C LEU A 53 12.64 -4.67 7.03
N GLU A 54 11.96 -5.13 8.08
CA GLU A 54 12.23 -4.72 9.47
C GLU A 54 13.65 -5.10 9.91
N ARG A 55 14.14 -6.28 9.53
CA ARG A 55 15.45 -6.81 9.93
C ARG A 55 16.60 -6.35 9.06
N ARG A 56 16.36 -5.52 8.04
CA ARG A 56 17.42 -4.96 7.21
C ARG A 56 18.47 -4.32 8.12
N ASP A 57 19.68 -4.90 8.09
CA ASP A 57 20.84 -4.57 8.90
C ASP A 57 20.71 -4.79 10.43
N ALA A 58 20.04 -5.89 10.82
CA ALA A 58 20.18 -6.65 12.07
C ALA A 58 20.15 -5.89 13.43
N GLY A 59 19.67 -4.65 13.47
CA GLY A 59 19.61 -3.83 14.68
C GLY A 59 18.21 -3.46 15.17
N ALA A 60 17.14 -3.81 14.44
CA ALA A 60 15.79 -3.47 14.85
C ALA A 60 15.36 -4.31 16.07
N VAL A 61 15.31 -3.66 17.24
CA VAL A 61 14.76 -4.23 18.47
C VAL A 61 13.40 -3.58 18.71
N GLY A 62 12.32 -4.36 18.64
CA GLY A 62 10.96 -3.87 18.86
C GLY A 62 10.43 -3.00 17.71
N ASN A 63 9.57 -2.02 18.03
CA ASN A 63 8.87 -1.17 17.06
C ASN A 63 9.72 0.01 16.54
N SER A 64 11.05 -0.07 16.61
CA SER A 64 11.94 1.01 16.19
C SER A 64 12.47 0.78 14.77
N LEU A 65 12.54 1.86 14.00
CA LEU A 65 13.15 1.86 12.68
C LEU A 65 14.60 1.35 12.74
N SER A 66 15.01 0.51 11.79
CA SER A 66 16.42 0.10 11.72
C SER A 66 17.31 1.31 11.42
N PRO A 67 18.55 1.37 11.96
CA PRO A 67 19.46 2.49 11.70
C PRO A 67 19.73 2.74 10.21
N ALA A 68 19.71 1.68 9.39
CA ALA A 68 19.88 1.78 7.95
C ALA A 68 18.73 2.57 7.29
N TRP A 69 17.48 2.24 7.64
CA TRP A 69 16.33 2.99 7.14
C TRP A 69 16.31 4.44 7.63
N ALA A 70 16.76 4.68 8.87
CA ALA A 70 16.88 6.04 9.39
C ALA A 70 17.91 6.87 8.59
N ALA A 71 19.05 6.27 8.24
CA ALA A 71 20.08 6.93 7.45
C ALA A 71 19.62 7.21 6.01
N GLU A 72 18.92 6.28 5.37
CA GLU A 72 18.37 6.49 4.03
C GLU A 72 17.28 7.56 4.01
N LEU A 73 16.36 7.54 4.98
CA LEU A 73 15.38 8.61 5.11
C LEU A 73 16.07 9.96 5.29
N ALA A 74 17.10 10.04 6.14
CA ALA A 74 17.86 11.28 6.35
C ALA A 74 18.54 11.80 5.08
N ALA A 75 18.94 10.91 4.16
CA ALA A 75 19.59 11.30 2.90
C ALA A 75 18.62 11.87 1.85
N VAL A 76 17.32 11.53 1.93
CA VAL A 76 16.33 11.90 0.90
C VAL A 76 15.24 12.84 1.41
N GLN A 77 15.04 12.94 2.73
CA GLN A 77 13.99 13.78 3.30
C GLN A 77 14.34 15.27 3.20
N ASN A 78 13.29 16.09 3.09
CA ASN A 78 13.38 17.52 3.32
C ASN A 78 12.64 17.83 4.64
N PRO A 79 13.34 18.19 5.74
CA PRO A 79 12.71 18.46 7.03
C PRO A 79 11.82 19.71 7.02
N ASP A 80 12.00 20.61 6.06
CA ASP A 80 11.17 21.81 5.90
C ASP A 80 9.91 21.55 5.05
N LEU A 81 9.73 20.33 4.53
CA LEU A 81 8.58 19.96 3.73
C LEU A 81 7.33 19.77 4.61
N VAL A 82 6.32 20.61 4.37
CA VAL A 82 5.00 20.45 4.99
C VAL A 82 4.12 19.57 4.12
N TYR A 83 3.85 18.35 4.58
CA TYR A 83 2.95 17.44 3.90
C TYR A 83 1.48 17.91 4.03
N PRO A 84 0.67 17.79 2.97
CA PRO A 84 -0.78 17.92 3.09
C PRO A 84 -1.35 16.93 4.12
N ASN A 85 -2.39 17.35 4.87
CA ASN A 85 -3.02 16.53 5.93
C ASN A 85 -3.43 15.11 5.47
N TYR A 86 -3.70 14.93 4.18
CA TYR A 86 -4.02 13.63 3.60
C TYR A 86 -2.93 12.58 3.88
N TYR A 87 -1.65 12.95 3.87
CA TYR A 87 -0.53 12.02 4.07
C TYR A 87 -0.45 11.45 5.49
N THR A 88 -0.96 12.17 6.50
CA THR A 88 -1.01 11.74 7.91
C THR A 88 -2.40 11.31 8.34
N THR A 89 -3.36 11.25 7.41
CA THR A 89 -4.72 10.80 7.69
C THR A 89 -4.76 9.27 7.70
N SER A 90 -5.36 8.68 8.73
CA SER A 90 -5.56 7.23 8.80
C SER A 90 -6.26 6.70 7.55
N PHE A 91 -5.74 5.60 6.99
CA PHE A 91 -6.31 4.91 5.85
C PHE A 91 -6.26 3.39 6.08
N HIS A 92 -7.28 2.68 5.61
CA HIS A 92 -7.44 1.24 5.86
C HIS A 92 -7.28 0.87 7.34
N ALA A 93 -6.21 0.12 7.67
CA ALA A 93 -5.88 -0.36 9.01
C ALA A 93 -4.73 0.44 9.67
N TYR A 94 -4.24 1.50 9.03
CA TYR A 94 -3.06 2.25 9.43
C TYR A 94 -3.45 3.60 10.03
N ASP A 95 -3.00 3.88 11.25
CA ASP A 95 -3.38 5.10 11.97
C ASP A 95 -2.47 6.27 11.60
N GLU A 96 -1.21 5.98 11.28
CA GLU A 96 -0.14 6.92 10.93
C GLU A 96 -0.30 7.54 9.53
N GLY A 97 -1.21 7.00 8.71
CA GLY A 97 -1.38 7.46 7.34
C GLY A 97 -0.28 6.96 6.41
N ASN A 98 -0.18 7.59 5.23
CA ASN A 98 0.78 7.25 4.18
C ASN A 98 2.25 7.44 4.59
N LEU A 99 2.53 8.20 5.65
CA LEU A 99 3.90 8.42 6.15
C LEU A 99 4.32 7.41 7.23
N GLY A 100 3.47 6.42 7.56
CA GLY A 100 3.79 5.39 8.54
C GLY A 100 4.77 4.35 8.00
N TRP A 101 5.68 3.87 8.87
CA TRP A 101 6.59 2.78 8.52
C TRP A 101 5.86 1.46 8.29
N LEU A 102 4.87 1.13 9.11
CA LEU A 102 4.10 -0.09 8.93
C LEU A 102 3.40 -0.13 7.56
N PRO A 103 2.63 0.90 7.13
CA PRO A 103 2.08 0.89 5.77
C PRO A 103 3.15 0.86 4.68
N ALA A 104 4.30 1.51 4.87
CA ALA A 104 5.42 1.44 3.92
C ALA A 104 5.98 0.02 3.76
N MET A 105 6.15 -0.73 4.85
CA MET A 105 6.64 -2.12 4.79
C MET A 105 5.59 -3.11 4.26
N GLU A 106 4.30 -2.78 4.38
CA GLU A 106 3.21 -3.68 4.00
C GLU A 106 2.63 -3.42 2.61
N VAL A 107 2.82 -2.23 2.02
CA VAL A 107 2.09 -1.84 0.81
C VAL A 107 2.34 -2.78 -0.38
N GLU A 108 3.55 -3.32 -0.53
CA GLU A 108 3.88 -4.22 -1.64
C GLU A 108 3.10 -5.54 -1.54
N VAL A 109 3.14 -6.18 -0.39
CA VAL A 109 2.41 -7.43 -0.13
C VAL A 109 0.90 -7.20 -0.04
N ALA A 110 0.47 -6.01 0.39
CA ALA A 110 -0.92 -5.58 0.35
C ALA A 110 -1.44 -5.47 -1.09
N ALA A 111 -0.70 -4.78 -1.97
CA ALA A 111 -1.03 -4.67 -3.39
C ALA A 111 -1.11 -6.06 -4.02
N LYS A 112 -0.11 -6.91 -3.80
CA LYS A 112 -0.08 -8.29 -4.30
C LYS A 112 -1.31 -9.10 -3.87
N ALA A 113 -1.67 -9.04 -2.58
CA ALA A 113 -2.82 -9.75 -2.04
C ALA A 113 -4.18 -9.24 -2.58
N VAL A 114 -4.30 -7.94 -2.84
CA VAL A 114 -5.52 -7.32 -3.38
C VAL A 114 -5.65 -7.62 -4.87
N HIS A 115 -4.59 -7.44 -5.66
CA HIS A 115 -4.62 -7.61 -7.11
C HIS A 115 -4.71 -9.08 -7.55
N ALA A 116 -4.25 -10.03 -6.73
CA ALA A 116 -4.49 -11.46 -6.93
C ALA A 116 -5.98 -11.82 -7.10
N ARG A 117 -6.91 -10.97 -6.65
CA ARG A 117 -8.37 -11.20 -6.83
C ARG A 117 -8.84 -11.01 -8.26
N LEU A 118 -8.10 -10.27 -9.09
CA LEU A 118 -8.47 -9.97 -10.47
C LEU A 118 -8.37 -11.24 -11.34
N TRP A 119 -7.42 -12.12 -11.03
CA TRP A 119 -7.25 -13.41 -11.68
C TRP A 119 -7.14 -14.50 -10.60
N PRO A 120 -8.26 -15.15 -10.21
CA PRO A 120 -8.28 -16.13 -9.13
C PRO A 120 -7.24 -17.25 -9.28
N ASP A 121 -6.95 -17.65 -10.52
CA ASP A 121 -6.01 -18.73 -10.84
C ASP A 121 -4.55 -18.27 -10.92
N ALA A 122 -4.28 -16.96 -10.91
CA ALA A 122 -2.92 -16.41 -11.01
C ALA A 122 -2.21 -16.29 -9.65
N GLY A 123 -2.96 -16.35 -8.54
CA GLY A 123 -2.41 -16.18 -7.20
C GLY A 123 -1.56 -14.91 -7.07
N ALA A 124 -0.34 -15.04 -6.55
CA ALA A 124 0.60 -13.93 -6.40
C ALA A 124 0.98 -13.21 -7.71
N GLN A 125 0.73 -13.80 -8.89
CA GLN A 125 1.05 -13.18 -10.19
C GLN A 125 0.02 -12.14 -10.64
N GLY A 126 -1.16 -12.08 -10.02
CA GLY A 126 -2.21 -11.14 -10.45
C GLY A 126 -1.78 -9.68 -10.40
N ASP A 127 -0.88 -9.32 -9.48
CA ASP A 127 -0.30 -7.97 -9.38
C ASP A 127 0.60 -7.62 -10.57
N ALA A 128 1.45 -8.56 -11.00
CA ALA A 128 2.32 -8.38 -12.15
C ALA A 128 1.50 -8.35 -13.45
N MET A 129 0.46 -9.19 -13.56
CA MET A 129 -0.46 -9.17 -14.71
C MET A 129 -1.23 -7.85 -14.81
N LEU A 130 -1.71 -7.30 -13.70
CA LEU A 130 -2.31 -5.96 -13.67
C LEU A 130 -1.32 -4.91 -14.16
N ARG A 131 -0.04 -5.02 -13.74
CA ARG A 131 0.97 -4.05 -14.16
C ARG A 131 1.30 -4.13 -15.62
N GLN A 132 1.44 -5.35 -16.11
CA GLN A 132 1.67 -5.59 -17.52
C GLN A 132 0.52 -5.08 -18.39
N SER A 133 -0.74 -5.21 -17.95
CA SER A 133 -1.88 -4.79 -18.78
C SER A 133 -1.90 -3.29 -19.04
N TYR A 134 -1.53 -2.45 -18.07
CA TYR A 134 -1.42 -1.01 -18.35
C TYR A 134 -0.17 -0.67 -19.16
N HIS A 135 0.93 -1.42 -19.04
CA HIS A 135 2.09 -1.26 -19.92
C HIS A 135 1.76 -1.59 -21.37
N ASP A 136 0.97 -2.64 -21.61
CA ASP A 136 0.57 -3.05 -22.96
C ASP A 136 -0.28 -1.96 -23.62
N VAL A 137 -1.19 -1.33 -22.87
CA VAL A 137 -1.95 -0.16 -23.32
C VAL A 137 -1.02 1.02 -23.62
N LEU A 138 -0.11 1.37 -22.72
CA LEU A 138 0.82 2.49 -22.93
C LEU A 138 1.68 2.28 -24.19
N LYS A 139 2.18 1.07 -24.42
CA LYS A 139 2.96 0.76 -25.63
C LYS A 139 2.16 0.87 -26.92
N ALA A 140 0.87 0.52 -26.88
CA ALA A 140 0.01 0.59 -28.05
C ALA A 140 -0.38 2.04 -28.40
N GLU A 141 -0.58 2.88 -27.38
CA GLU A 141 -1.10 4.24 -27.55
C GLU A 141 -0.01 5.32 -27.70
N LEU A 142 1.21 5.07 -27.20
CA LEU A 142 2.32 6.03 -27.31
C LEU A 142 3.03 5.87 -28.64
N SER A 143 2.99 6.93 -29.46
CA SER A 143 3.68 6.99 -30.75
C SER A 143 5.20 7.16 -30.62
N GLU A 144 5.67 7.65 -29.47
CA GLU A 144 7.08 7.89 -29.17
C GLU A 144 7.43 7.32 -27.80
N THR A 145 8.65 6.81 -27.65
CA THR A 145 9.17 6.34 -26.37
C THR A 145 9.38 7.52 -25.41
N PRO A 146 8.76 7.51 -24.21
CA PRO A 146 8.98 8.56 -23.22
C PRO A 146 10.45 8.63 -22.78
N ARG A 147 11.01 9.85 -22.72
CA ARG A 147 12.38 10.10 -22.22
C ARG A 147 12.43 10.48 -20.73
N ALA A 148 11.29 10.89 -20.18
CA ALA A 148 11.14 11.29 -18.78
C ALA A 148 9.73 10.93 -18.32
N ILE A 149 9.62 10.28 -17.16
CA ILE A 149 8.36 9.78 -16.61
C ILE A 149 8.26 10.27 -15.16
N VAL A 150 7.08 10.73 -14.78
CA VAL A 150 6.75 11.10 -13.40
C VAL A 150 5.58 10.24 -12.94
N ASP A 151 5.80 9.41 -11.91
CA ASP A 151 4.79 8.55 -11.30
C ASP A 151 4.16 9.25 -10.09
N LEU A 152 2.94 9.76 -10.27
CA LEU A 152 2.22 10.49 -9.23
C LEU A 152 1.46 9.52 -8.32
N GLY A 153 1.72 9.58 -7.02
CA GLY A 153 1.13 8.63 -6.06
C GLY A 153 1.82 7.27 -6.10
N CYS A 154 3.12 7.24 -6.42
CA CYS A 154 3.92 6.03 -6.62
C CYS A 154 4.06 5.12 -5.37
N GLY A 155 3.73 5.62 -4.18
CA GLY A 155 3.89 4.87 -2.92
C GLY A 155 5.36 4.49 -2.72
N VAL A 156 5.65 3.18 -2.67
CA VAL A 156 7.02 2.64 -2.60
C VAL A 156 7.66 2.41 -3.98
N GLY A 157 7.05 2.90 -5.05
CA GLY A 157 7.64 2.87 -6.39
C GLY A 157 7.36 1.60 -7.21
N MET A 158 6.42 0.74 -6.79
CA MET A 158 6.13 -0.52 -7.53
C MET A 158 5.80 -0.30 -9.00
N SER A 159 5.08 0.77 -9.35
CA SER A 159 4.80 1.11 -10.75
C SER A 159 5.99 1.83 -11.39
N THR A 160 6.63 2.74 -10.67
CA THR A 160 7.85 3.46 -11.08
C THR A 160 8.94 2.50 -11.59
N GLU A 161 9.29 1.48 -10.82
CA GLU A 161 10.32 0.50 -11.21
C GLU A 161 9.96 -0.23 -12.49
N THR A 162 8.69 -0.64 -12.62
CA THR A 162 8.25 -1.38 -13.80
C THR A 162 8.15 -0.49 -15.04
N LEU A 163 7.83 0.80 -14.88
CA LEU A 163 7.88 1.80 -15.95
C LEU A 163 9.32 2.07 -16.40
N GLN A 164 10.27 2.17 -15.47
CA GLN A 164 11.69 2.32 -15.77
C GLN A 164 12.26 1.10 -16.51
N ALA A 165 11.81 -0.11 -16.17
CA ALA A 165 12.17 -1.31 -16.91
C ALA A 165 11.57 -1.34 -18.33
N LEU A 166 10.39 -0.75 -18.51
CA LEU A 166 9.70 -0.66 -19.79
C LEU A 166 10.34 0.36 -20.73
N TYR A 167 10.77 1.49 -20.17
CA TYR A 167 11.33 2.66 -20.86
C TYR A 167 12.66 3.03 -20.19
N PRO A 168 13.77 2.33 -20.54
CA PRO A 168 15.07 2.49 -19.90
C PRO A 168 15.72 3.86 -20.17
#